data_AF-A0M611-F1
#
_entry.id   AF-A0M611-F1
#
_cell.length_a   1.000
_cell.length_b   1.000
_cell.length_c   1.000
_cell.angle_alpha   90.00
_cell.angle_beta   90.00
_cell.angle_gamma   90.00
#
_symmetry.space_group_name_H-M   'P 1'
#
loop_
_entity.id
_entity.type
_entity.pdbx_description
1 polymer ?
#
loop_
_entity_poly.entity_id
_entity_poly.type
_entity_poly.pdbx_seq_one_letter_code
_entity_poly.pdbx_strand_id
1 'polypeptide(L)'
;MKKTALLLIFCQLLFSCSQSDDNNGASPEDSAENYQVFFEDSKLMLSTSESHQGFDLEVTSGNKLVFKFLNFEDPIPEAIDDEQTTIVYFEMDPDATEFKIEAKDFDEANAVIGVGSSIRIIEKITGGAIIGTKISENEWKIDLDVSSMNEDIDIEITATTSASFTKSTFEGIWMPIYTY
;
A
#
# COMPACT_ATOMS: atom_id res chain seq x y z
N MET A 1 63.12 -48.03 11.30
CA MET A 1 62.92 -46.91 12.23
C MET A 1 62.44 -45.71 11.42
N LYS A 2 61.25 -45.19 11.74
CA LYS A 2 60.54 -44.12 11.02
C LYS A 2 61.16 -42.77 11.34
N LYS A 3 61.44 -41.95 10.32
CA LYS A 3 61.47 -40.47 10.42
C LYS A 3 61.10 -39.83 9.08
N THR A 4 60.25 -38.81 9.20
CA THR A 4 60.10 -37.60 8.33
C THR A 4 59.60 -37.81 6.90
N ALA A 5 58.71 -37.00 6.34
CA ALA A 5 58.02 -35.79 6.79
C ALA A 5 56.95 -35.41 5.74
N LEU A 6 55.90 -34.71 6.20
CA LEU A 6 55.39 -33.46 5.61
C LEU A 6 55.02 -33.46 4.11
N LEU A 7 53.74 -33.62 3.79
CA LEU A 7 53.05 -32.77 2.81
C LEU A 7 51.53 -33.05 2.81
N LEU A 8 50.73 -32.05 3.20
CA LEU A 8 49.37 -31.72 2.68
C LEU A 8 48.62 -30.86 3.73
N ILE A 9 49.18 -29.68 3.98
CA ILE A 9 48.43 -28.51 4.46
C ILE A 9 48.37 -27.58 3.26
N PHE A 10 47.36 -27.73 2.40
CA PHE A 10 46.99 -26.70 1.41
C PHE A 10 45.62 -27.02 0.77
N CYS A 11 44.52 -26.90 1.52
CA CYS A 11 43.16 -26.96 0.96
C CYS A 11 42.10 -26.32 1.88
N GLN A 12 42.42 -25.20 2.53
CA GLN A 12 41.48 -24.52 3.44
C GLN A 12 41.33 -23.01 3.14
N LEU A 13 41.81 -22.51 2.00
CA LEU A 13 41.69 -21.10 1.66
C LEU A 13 41.30 -20.96 0.19
N LEU A 14 40.02 -21.10 -0.15
CA LEU A 14 39.34 -20.38 -1.25
C LEU A 14 37.82 -20.62 -1.18
N PHE A 15 37.17 -20.17 -0.11
CA PHE A 15 35.78 -19.70 -0.15
C PHE A 15 35.67 -18.44 0.70
N SER A 16 36.39 -17.40 0.28
CA SER A 16 36.02 -16.02 0.63
C SER A 16 34.85 -15.66 -0.28
N CYS A 17 33.65 -16.11 0.08
CA CYS A 17 32.44 -15.48 -0.43
C CYS A 17 32.33 -14.16 0.33
N SER A 18 32.86 -13.09 -0.26
CA SER A 18 32.44 -11.73 0.11
C SER A 18 31.06 -11.54 -0.52
N GLN A 19 30.06 -12.16 0.07
CA GLN A 19 28.71 -11.69 -0.12
C GLN A 19 28.61 -10.53 0.86
N SER A 20 28.73 -9.30 0.33
CA SER A 20 28.19 -8.15 1.03
C SER A 20 26.75 -8.52 1.33
N ASP A 21 26.43 -8.65 2.62
CA ASP A 21 25.06 -8.66 3.09
C ASP A 21 24.48 -7.26 2.85
N ASP A 22 24.34 -6.89 1.57
CA ASP A 22 23.35 -5.92 1.12
C ASP A 22 22.03 -6.68 0.96
N ASN A 23 21.66 -7.43 1.99
CA ASN A 23 20.26 -7.75 2.24
C ASN A 23 19.66 -6.44 2.75
N ASN A 24 19.25 -5.57 1.83
CA ASN A 24 18.02 -4.78 2.02
C ASN A 24 16.82 -5.74 1.97
N GLY A 25 16.87 -6.80 2.77
CA GLY A 25 15.68 -7.51 3.21
C GLY A 25 15.04 -6.56 4.19
N ALA A 26 14.10 -5.75 3.67
CA ALA A 26 13.18 -4.99 4.49
C ALA A 26 12.76 -5.87 5.65
N SER A 27 13.11 -5.45 6.86
CA SER A 27 12.65 -6.11 8.07
C SER A 27 11.12 -6.01 8.06
N PRO A 28 10.36 -7.02 8.54
CA PRO A 28 8.92 -6.89 8.73
C PRO A 28 8.51 -5.75 9.70
N GLU A 29 9.49 -5.03 10.24
CA GLU A 29 9.36 -3.93 11.20
C GLU A 29 9.73 -2.57 10.61
N ASP A 30 10.04 -2.46 9.31
CA ASP A 30 10.07 -1.13 8.66
C ASP A 30 8.63 -0.62 8.67
N SER A 31 8.37 0.38 9.49
CA SER A 31 7.04 0.92 9.74
C SER A 31 6.33 1.21 8.41
N ALA A 32 5.23 0.51 8.17
CA ALA A 32 4.42 0.61 6.95
C ALA A 32 3.60 1.90 6.93
N GLU A 33 4.24 3.01 7.28
CA GLU A 33 3.60 4.29 7.55
C GLU A 33 3.22 4.99 6.26
N ASN A 34 3.92 4.77 5.14
CA ASN A 34 3.55 5.38 3.87
C ASN A 34 3.87 4.45 2.72
N TYR A 35 2.88 4.05 1.92
CA TYR A 35 3.15 3.27 0.71
C TYR A 35 2.06 3.41 -0.36
N GLN A 36 2.50 3.33 -1.61
CA GLN A 36 1.68 3.42 -2.80
C GLN A 36 1.94 2.21 -3.68
N VAL A 37 0.94 1.33 -3.78
CA VAL A 37 1.08 0.04 -4.47
C VAL A 37 -0.13 -0.29 -5.32
N PHE A 38 0.05 -1.19 -6.27
CA PHE A 38 -1.06 -1.85 -6.95
C PHE A 38 -0.91 -3.37 -6.92
N PHE A 39 -2.04 -4.06 -6.95
CA PHE A 39 -2.15 -5.50 -6.94
C PHE A 39 -2.80 -5.95 -8.25
N GLU A 40 -2.19 -6.93 -8.93
CA GLU A 40 -2.79 -7.61 -10.08
C GLU A 40 -3.68 -8.76 -9.62
N ASP A 41 -4.49 -9.29 -10.56
CA ASP A 41 -5.37 -10.45 -10.32
C ASP A 41 -6.19 -10.33 -9.03
N SER A 42 -6.64 -9.12 -8.74
CA SER A 42 -7.24 -8.72 -7.48
C SER A 42 -8.63 -8.12 -7.70
N LYS A 43 -9.39 -7.97 -6.62
CA LYS A 43 -10.64 -7.20 -6.57
C LYS A 43 -10.88 -6.68 -5.16
N LEU A 44 -11.56 -5.55 -5.07
CA LEU A 44 -12.03 -4.94 -3.84
C LEU A 44 -13.39 -5.52 -3.46
N MET A 45 -13.48 -6.00 -2.22
CA MET A 45 -14.71 -6.42 -1.58
C MET A 45 -15.06 -5.38 -0.51
N LEU A 46 -16.24 -4.78 -0.65
CA LEU A 46 -16.77 -3.82 0.30
C LEU A 46 -18.00 -4.43 0.98
N SER A 47 -18.04 -4.36 2.30
CA SER A 47 -19.21 -4.73 3.11
C SER A 47 -19.52 -3.64 4.11
N THR A 48 -20.78 -3.36 4.38
CA THR A 48 -21.14 -2.44 5.48
C THR A 48 -20.55 -2.95 6.78
N SER A 49 -19.86 -2.09 7.53
CA SER A 49 -19.31 -2.48 8.83
C SER A 49 -20.36 -2.38 9.92
N GLU A 50 -20.36 -3.35 10.83
CA GLU A 50 -21.11 -3.25 12.10
C GLU A 50 -20.27 -2.64 13.22
N SER A 51 -18.97 -2.49 13.02
CA SER A 51 -17.98 -2.14 14.06
C SER A 51 -17.47 -0.70 13.98
N HIS A 52 -17.62 -0.06 12.82
CA HIS A 52 -17.20 1.31 12.58
C HIS A 52 -18.07 1.96 11.50
N GLN A 53 -17.81 3.23 11.18
CA GLN A 53 -18.59 3.94 10.17
C GLN A 53 -18.17 3.52 8.75
N GLY A 54 -19.15 3.40 7.86
CA GLY A 54 -18.93 3.08 6.46
C GLY A 54 -18.67 1.60 6.16
N PHE A 55 -17.59 1.31 5.44
CA PHE A 55 -17.34 -0.02 4.85
C PHE A 55 -16.14 -0.75 5.47
N ASP A 56 -16.31 -2.04 5.78
CA ASP A 56 -15.20 -2.98 5.82
C ASP A 56 -14.66 -3.22 4.41
N LEU A 57 -13.34 -3.35 4.32
CA LEU A 57 -12.60 -3.44 3.06
C LEU A 57 -11.69 -4.65 3.09
N GLU A 58 -11.83 -5.49 2.07
CA GLU A 58 -10.94 -6.62 1.82
C GLU A 58 -10.53 -6.60 0.35
N VAL A 59 -9.28 -6.93 0.07
CA VAL A 59 -8.85 -7.20 -1.30
C VAL A 59 -8.62 -8.69 -1.43
N THR A 60 -9.24 -9.28 -2.44
CA THR A 60 -9.24 -10.72 -2.67
C THR A 60 -8.83 -11.00 -4.11
N SER A 61 -8.58 -12.27 -4.47
CA SER A 61 -8.35 -12.61 -5.88
C SER A 61 -9.52 -12.21 -6.78
N GLY A 62 -9.19 -11.66 -7.94
CA GLY A 62 -10.12 -11.13 -8.92
C GLY A 62 -9.49 -10.95 -10.30
N ASN A 63 -10.06 -10.07 -11.10
CA ASN A 63 -9.63 -9.79 -12.47
C ASN A 63 -9.40 -8.29 -12.72
N LYS A 64 -9.06 -7.55 -11.66
CA LYS A 64 -8.80 -6.12 -11.69
C LYS A 64 -7.39 -5.83 -11.22
N LEU A 65 -6.93 -4.62 -11.55
CA LEU A 65 -5.88 -3.96 -10.79
C LEU A 65 -6.54 -3.28 -9.58
N VAL A 66 -6.00 -3.49 -8.39
CA VAL A 66 -6.42 -2.76 -7.19
C VAL A 66 -5.29 -1.85 -6.76
N PHE A 67 -5.53 -0.55 -6.71
CA PHE A 67 -4.57 0.43 -6.24
C PHE A 67 -4.81 0.75 -4.76
N LYS A 68 -3.73 0.99 -4.03
CA LYS A 68 -3.74 1.40 -2.63
C LYS A 68 -2.78 2.55 -2.42
N PHE A 69 -3.31 3.65 -1.91
CA PHE A 69 -2.56 4.72 -1.28
C PHE A 69 -2.75 4.62 0.23
N LEU A 70 -1.66 4.65 0.99
CA LEU A 70 -1.68 4.81 2.44
C LEU A 70 -0.72 5.93 2.81
N ASN A 71 -1.24 6.88 3.59
CA ASN A 71 -0.48 7.98 4.16
C ASN A 71 -0.67 8.01 5.68
N PHE A 72 0.41 7.98 6.44
CA PHE A 72 0.42 8.13 7.89
C PHE A 72 1.10 9.45 8.26
N GLU A 73 0.45 10.18 9.16
CA GLU A 73 0.94 11.43 9.71
C GLU A 73 0.95 11.33 11.24
N ASP A 74 2.09 11.66 11.83
CA ASP A 74 2.28 11.89 13.26
C ASP A 74 2.79 13.34 13.41
N PRO A 75 1.87 14.32 13.48
CA PRO A 75 2.22 15.73 13.39
C PRO A 75 2.93 16.25 14.64
N ILE A 76 2.68 15.66 15.81
CA ILE A 76 3.26 16.02 17.10
C ILE A 76 3.68 14.73 17.83
N PRO A 77 4.91 14.22 17.60
CA PRO A 77 5.36 12.92 18.14
C PRO A 77 5.37 12.76 19.68
N GLU A 78 5.15 13.85 20.41
CA GLU A 78 5.07 13.87 21.88
C GLU A 78 3.62 13.95 22.40
N ALA A 79 2.66 14.24 21.51
CA ALA A 79 1.24 14.16 21.80
C ALA A 79 0.80 12.69 21.84
N ILE A 80 -0.37 12.45 22.41
CA ILE A 80 -0.98 11.13 22.46
C ILE A 80 -2.20 11.22 21.53
N ASP A 81 -2.38 10.24 20.64
CA ASP A 81 -3.57 10.10 19.77
C ASP A 81 -3.72 11.26 18.77
N ASP A 82 -2.60 11.73 18.22
CA ASP A 82 -2.58 12.68 17.10
C ASP A 82 -2.19 12.01 15.78
N GLU A 83 -1.94 10.71 15.81
CA GLU A 83 -1.66 9.89 14.64
C GLU A 83 -2.89 9.80 13.72
N GLN A 84 -2.68 10.06 12.43
CA GLN A 84 -3.71 9.97 11.42
C GLN A 84 -3.24 9.12 10.23
N THR A 85 -4.06 8.15 9.85
CA THR A 85 -3.89 7.40 8.61
C THR A 85 -4.95 7.80 7.61
N THR A 86 -4.56 8.11 6.37
CA THR A 86 -5.46 8.26 5.22
C THR A 86 -5.22 7.14 4.24
N ILE A 87 -6.29 6.52 3.75
CA ILE A 87 -6.22 5.48 2.71
C ILE A 87 -7.08 5.83 1.51
N VAL A 88 -6.65 5.43 0.32
CA VAL A 88 -7.48 5.43 -0.89
C VAL A 88 -7.32 4.08 -1.58
N TYR A 89 -8.45 3.47 -1.95
CA TYR A 89 -8.49 2.28 -2.80
C TYR A 89 -9.37 2.53 -4.02
N PHE A 90 -8.99 1.95 -5.16
CA PHE A 90 -9.81 1.92 -6.36
C PHE A 90 -9.37 0.77 -7.28
N GLU A 91 -10.27 0.36 -8.15
CA GLU A 91 -10.08 -0.71 -9.12
C GLU A 91 -9.93 -0.15 -10.54
N MET A 92 -9.10 -0.81 -11.34
CA MET A 92 -8.96 -0.52 -12.76
C MET A 92 -8.95 -1.80 -13.60
N ASP A 93 -9.23 -1.64 -14.89
CA ASP A 93 -9.05 -2.68 -15.89
C ASP A 93 -7.55 -3.06 -16.01
N PRO A 94 -7.19 -4.36 -15.98
CA PRO A 94 -5.80 -4.80 -16.16
C PRO A 94 -5.18 -4.44 -17.51
N ASP A 95 -6.00 -4.23 -18.54
CA ASP A 95 -5.53 -3.85 -19.88
C ASP A 95 -5.38 -2.32 -20.05
N ALA A 96 -5.72 -1.52 -19.04
CA ALA A 96 -5.56 -0.08 -19.09
C ALA A 96 -4.07 0.31 -19.19
N THR A 97 -3.79 1.33 -20.00
CA THR A 97 -2.48 2.01 -20.06
C THR A 97 -2.54 3.43 -19.52
N GLU A 98 -3.73 4.01 -19.51
CA GLU A 98 -4.05 5.33 -18.95
C GLU A 98 -5.50 5.31 -18.47
N PHE A 99 -5.82 6.13 -17.48
CA PHE A 99 -7.20 6.30 -17.02
C PHE A 99 -7.41 7.66 -16.38
N LYS A 100 -8.68 8.07 -16.35
CA LYS A 100 -9.18 9.20 -15.58
C LYS A 100 -10.53 8.79 -14.98
N ILE A 101 -10.60 8.78 -13.65
CA ILE A 101 -11.80 8.50 -12.88
C ILE A 101 -12.31 9.83 -12.34
N GLU A 102 -13.56 10.16 -12.62
CA GLU A 102 -14.24 11.35 -12.09
C GLU A 102 -15.47 10.93 -11.27
N ALA A 103 -16.16 11.90 -10.67
CA ALA A 103 -17.34 11.67 -9.81
C ALA A 103 -18.35 10.63 -10.34
N LYS A 104 -18.61 10.62 -11.65
CA LYS A 104 -19.56 9.70 -12.30
C LYS A 104 -19.05 8.25 -12.43
N ASP A 105 -17.74 8.03 -12.29
CA ASP A 105 -17.07 6.76 -12.55
C ASP A 105 -16.57 6.09 -11.25
N PHE A 106 -16.64 6.77 -10.09
CA PHE A 106 -16.15 6.23 -8.81
C PHE A 106 -16.87 4.96 -8.37
N ASP A 107 -18.16 4.83 -8.65
CA ASP A 107 -18.91 3.60 -8.34
C ASP A 107 -18.42 2.41 -9.17
N GLU A 108 -18.14 2.62 -10.46
CA GLU A 108 -17.62 1.57 -11.35
C GLU A 108 -16.20 1.15 -10.95
N ALA A 109 -15.37 2.13 -10.54
CA ALA A 109 -14.02 1.89 -10.06
C ALA A 109 -13.95 1.40 -8.61
N ASN A 110 -15.09 1.18 -7.94
CA ASN A 110 -15.15 0.84 -6.51
C ASN A 110 -14.28 1.77 -5.63
N ALA A 111 -14.21 3.06 -5.99
CA ALA A 111 -13.28 3.99 -5.37
C ALA A 111 -13.75 4.41 -3.97
N VAL A 112 -12.87 4.27 -2.97
CA VAL A 112 -13.13 4.57 -1.57
C VAL A 112 -11.97 5.33 -0.95
N ILE A 113 -12.29 6.19 0.01
CA ILE A 113 -11.34 6.91 0.85
C ILE A 113 -11.65 6.60 2.30
N GLY A 114 -10.62 6.50 3.13
CA GLY A 114 -10.80 6.26 4.55
C GLY A 114 -9.82 7.04 5.39
N VAL A 115 -10.21 7.28 6.63
CA VAL A 115 -9.38 7.87 7.67
C VAL A 115 -9.38 6.98 8.90
N GLY A 116 -8.20 6.91 9.54
CA GLY A 116 -7.98 6.26 10.82
C GLY A 116 -7.32 7.19 11.80
N SER A 117 -7.84 7.20 13.00
CA SER A 117 -7.23 7.71 14.23
C SER A 117 -7.91 6.94 15.38
N SER A 118 -8.31 7.60 16.46
CA SER A 118 -9.30 7.07 17.42
C SER A 118 -10.64 6.65 16.79
N ILE A 119 -10.94 7.08 15.57
CA ILE A 119 -12.08 6.63 14.77
C ILE A 119 -11.62 6.01 13.45
N ARG A 120 -12.40 5.03 12.96
CA ARG A 120 -12.21 4.44 11.63
C ARG A 120 -13.42 4.75 10.75
N ILE A 121 -13.18 5.38 9.61
CA ILE A 121 -14.20 5.73 8.63
C ILE A 121 -13.70 5.31 7.25
N ILE A 122 -14.54 4.64 6.48
CA ILE A 122 -14.27 4.32 5.08
C ILE A 122 -15.52 4.65 4.27
N GLU A 123 -15.40 5.61 3.35
CA GLU A 123 -16.50 6.11 2.53
C GLU A 123 -16.24 5.92 1.04
N LYS A 124 -17.33 5.95 0.27
CA LYS A 124 -17.24 6.11 -1.18
C LYS A 124 -16.71 7.49 -1.51
N ILE A 125 -15.82 7.60 -2.49
CA ILE A 125 -15.36 8.91 -2.98
C ILE A 125 -16.50 9.56 -3.75
N THR A 126 -16.76 10.84 -3.49
CA THR A 126 -17.85 11.61 -4.12
C THR A 126 -17.35 12.83 -4.89
N GLY A 127 -16.11 13.26 -4.66
CA GLY A 127 -15.53 14.46 -5.25
C GLY A 127 -14.12 14.23 -5.81
N GLY A 128 -13.74 15.09 -6.76
CA GLY A 128 -12.39 15.15 -7.31
C GLY A 128 -12.16 14.22 -8.51
N ALA A 129 -10.92 13.79 -8.69
CA ALA A 129 -10.47 12.92 -9.77
C ALA A 129 -9.25 12.06 -9.40
N ILE A 130 -9.13 10.91 -10.07
CA ILE A 130 -7.95 10.05 -10.05
C ILE A 130 -7.45 9.92 -11.48
N ILE A 131 -6.19 10.25 -11.73
CA ILE A 131 -5.57 10.16 -13.05
C ILE A 131 -4.39 9.20 -12.97
N GLY A 132 -4.32 8.23 -13.88
CA GLY A 132 -3.25 7.25 -13.91
C GLY A 132 -2.63 7.09 -15.29
N THR A 133 -1.32 6.88 -15.33
CA THR A 133 -0.58 6.52 -16.55
C THR A 133 0.41 5.40 -16.23
N LYS A 134 0.34 4.31 -16.99
CA LYS A 134 1.27 3.18 -16.86
C LYS A 134 2.65 3.61 -17.33
N ILE A 135 3.65 3.46 -16.47
CA ILE A 135 5.05 3.78 -16.78
C ILE A 135 5.78 2.52 -17.24
N SER A 136 5.52 1.40 -16.57
CA SER A 136 6.02 0.07 -16.93
C SER A 136 5.06 -1.02 -16.43
N GLU A 137 5.37 -2.29 -16.66
CA GLU A 137 4.59 -3.41 -16.10
C GLU A 137 4.55 -3.43 -14.57
N ASN A 138 5.51 -2.78 -13.89
CA ASN A 138 5.60 -2.78 -12.44
C ASN A 138 5.38 -1.40 -11.81
N GLU A 139 5.02 -0.39 -12.61
CA GLU A 139 4.95 0.99 -12.14
C GLU A 139 3.88 1.82 -12.86
N TRP A 140 3.12 2.56 -12.08
CA TRP A 140 2.16 3.56 -12.54
C TRP A 140 2.48 4.91 -11.93
N LYS A 141 2.29 5.99 -12.67
CA LYS A 141 2.19 7.33 -12.11
C LYS A 141 0.72 7.63 -11.85
N ILE A 142 0.37 7.97 -10.62
CA ILE A 142 -0.99 8.31 -10.22
C ILE A 142 -1.02 9.72 -9.61
N ASP A 143 -1.96 10.53 -10.09
CA ASP A 143 -2.35 11.80 -9.50
C ASP A 143 -3.72 11.62 -8.80
N LEU A 144 -3.74 11.77 -7.48
CA LEU A 144 -4.95 11.75 -6.65
C LEU A 144 -5.30 13.17 -6.27
N ASP A 145 -6.57 13.53 -6.42
CA ASP A 145 -7.19 14.71 -5.82
C ASP A 145 -8.65 14.35 -5.56
N VAL A 146 -8.93 13.74 -4.41
CA VAL A 146 -10.23 13.11 -4.12
C VAL A 146 -10.77 13.51 -2.77
N SER A 147 -12.10 13.53 -2.66
CA SER A 147 -12.77 13.79 -1.39
C SER A 147 -14.05 12.98 -1.19
N SER A 148 -14.42 12.84 0.08
CA SER A 148 -15.73 12.33 0.51
C SER A 148 -16.22 13.09 1.74
N MET A 149 -17.53 13.14 1.91
CA MET A 149 -18.17 13.72 3.08
C MET A 149 -18.90 12.62 3.85
N ASN A 150 -18.52 12.40 5.11
CA ASN A 150 -19.34 11.60 6.01
C ASN A 150 -20.40 12.51 6.65
N GLU A 151 -21.66 12.32 6.25
CA GLU A 151 -22.78 13.16 6.70
C GLU A 151 -23.21 12.89 8.15
N ASP A 152 -22.91 11.69 8.69
CA ASP A 152 -23.34 11.31 10.05
C ASP A 152 -22.57 12.07 11.13
N ILE A 153 -21.31 12.40 10.87
CA ILE A 153 -20.45 13.14 11.80
C ILE A 153 -19.87 14.45 11.24
N ASP A 154 -20.34 14.87 10.05
CA ASP A 154 -19.98 16.14 9.41
C ASP A 154 -18.45 16.31 9.20
N ILE A 155 -17.80 15.28 8.65
CA ILE A 155 -16.36 15.28 8.36
C ILE A 155 -16.12 15.15 6.86
N GLU A 156 -15.32 16.06 6.31
CA GLU A 156 -14.74 15.95 4.97
C GLU A 156 -13.39 15.21 5.05
N ILE A 157 -13.22 14.18 4.22
CA ILE A 157 -11.99 13.42 4.07
C ILE A 157 -11.42 13.71 2.69
N THR A 158 -10.17 14.12 2.62
CA THR A 158 -9.49 14.47 1.37
C THR A 158 -8.16 13.74 1.22
N ALA A 159 -7.77 13.38 0.00
CA ALA A 159 -6.43 12.91 -0.31
C ALA A 159 -5.93 13.52 -1.61
N THR A 160 -4.77 14.17 -1.55
CA THR A 160 -4.12 14.78 -2.72
C THR A 160 -2.67 14.33 -2.81
N THR A 161 -2.27 13.73 -3.92
CA THR A 161 -0.87 13.32 -4.15
C THR A 161 -0.56 13.17 -5.65
N SER A 162 0.73 13.19 -5.98
CA SER A 162 1.27 12.79 -7.28
C SER A 162 2.44 11.85 -7.01
N ALA A 163 2.26 10.55 -7.23
CA ALA A 163 3.22 9.55 -6.79
C ALA A 163 3.35 8.37 -7.77
N SER A 164 4.48 7.67 -7.69
CA SER A 164 4.67 6.38 -8.36
C SER A 164 4.09 5.27 -7.49
N PHE A 165 3.21 4.45 -8.07
CA PHE A 165 2.64 3.27 -7.46
C PHE A 165 3.38 2.06 -8.04
N THR A 166 3.95 1.24 -7.16
CA THR A 166 4.72 0.06 -7.57
C THR A 166 3.91 -1.22 -7.41
N LYS A 167 4.19 -2.21 -8.25
CA LYS A 167 3.53 -3.50 -8.14
C LYS A 167 3.88 -4.12 -6.79
N SER A 168 2.85 -4.47 -6.01
CA SER A 168 3.07 -5.14 -4.73
C SER A 168 3.67 -6.53 -4.96
N THR A 169 4.74 -6.83 -4.23
CA THR A 169 5.32 -8.18 -4.11
C THR A 169 4.82 -8.92 -2.87
N PHE A 170 4.00 -8.25 -2.04
CA PHE A 170 3.53 -8.76 -0.77
C PHE A 170 2.10 -9.29 -0.90
N GLU A 171 1.91 -10.59 -0.68
CA GLU A 171 0.59 -11.23 -0.61
C GLU A 171 -0.19 -10.90 0.68
N GLY A 172 0.41 -10.14 1.62
CA GLY A 172 -0.08 -10.03 2.99
C GLY A 172 -0.17 -8.63 3.62
N ILE A 173 0.09 -7.53 2.90
CA ILE A 173 -0.07 -6.18 3.49
C ILE A 173 -1.55 -5.73 3.35
N TRP A 174 -2.42 -6.52 3.96
CA TRP A 174 -3.79 -6.15 4.29
C TRP A 174 -3.82 -5.61 5.72
N MET A 175 -2.89 -4.72 6.05
CA MET A 175 -3.00 -4.05 7.34
C MET A 175 -4.20 -3.10 7.27
N PRO A 176 -5.19 -3.27 8.14
CA PRO A 176 -6.29 -2.33 8.26
C PRO A 176 -5.71 -0.97 8.63
N ILE A 177 -6.50 0.07 8.35
CA ILE A 177 -6.34 1.38 8.97
C ILE A 177 -6.02 1.17 10.45
N TYR A 178 -4.87 1.66 10.92
CA TYR A 178 -4.52 1.56 12.33
C TYR A 178 -5.60 2.29 13.15
N THR A 179 -6.16 1.57 14.11
CA THR A 179 -6.83 2.18 15.26
C THR A 179 -5.81 2.15 16.39
N TYR A 180 -5.36 3.32 16.83
CA TYR A 180 -4.47 3.46 17.98
C TYR A 180 -5.27 3.41 19.29
#